data_AF-A0A9X6AAJ3-F1
#
_entry.id   AF-A0A9X6AAJ3-F1
#
_cell.length_a   1.000
_cell.length_b   1.000
_cell.length_c   1.000
_cell.angle_alpha   90.00
_cell.angle_beta   90.00
_cell.angle_gamma   90.00
#
_symmetry.space_group_name_H-M   'P 1'
#
loop_
_entity.id
_entity.type
_entity.pdbx_description
1 polymer ?
#
loop_
_entity_poly.entity_id
_entity_poly.type
_entity_poly.pdbx_seq_one_letter_code
_entity_poly.pdbx_strand_id
1 'polypeptide(L)'
;VADRNLHLTGELSRVRRVVGREGKLTERLESGACEGSWGAAIDASNALVDDLVRPVSEVGRVLSAVAEGDLSPRMELRAQAADGNGHPLRGEFLKVGRTVNNLVDQLSTFTDEVTRVASEVGTEGKLGGQARVRGMSGSWKDLTDSVNTMAYRLTAQVRDIALVTTAVAKGDLSRKVTVHVAGEMLELKNTVNTMVDQLSSFSSEVTRVAREVGTEGELGGQAQVPGVAGVWKDLTDSVNLMAGNLTAQVRGIAQVTTAVASGDLSQKVTVSARGE
;
A
#
# COMPACT_ATOMS: atom_id res chain seq x y z
N VAL A 1 -73.36 14.09 -0.42
CA VAL A 1 -72.54 12.85 -0.38
C VAL A 1 -71.83 12.60 -1.71
N ALA A 2 -72.53 12.66 -2.85
CA ALA A 2 -71.93 12.49 -4.18
C ALA A 2 -70.78 13.48 -4.46
N ASP A 3 -70.99 14.79 -4.24
CA ASP A 3 -69.94 15.80 -4.48
C ASP A 3 -68.68 15.61 -3.61
N ARG A 4 -68.85 15.19 -2.35
CA ARG A 4 -67.75 14.90 -1.44
C ARG A 4 -66.94 13.66 -1.89
N ASN A 5 -67.63 12.65 -2.40
CA ASN A 5 -67.00 11.44 -2.94
C ASN A 5 -66.23 11.73 -4.24
N LEU A 6 -66.79 12.58 -5.10
CA LEU A 6 -66.16 13.01 -6.35
C LEU A 6 -64.89 13.85 -6.07
N HIS A 7 -64.94 14.73 -5.07
CA HIS A 7 -63.77 15.49 -4.61
C HIS A 7 -62.66 14.58 -4.07
N LEU A 8 -62.95 13.68 -3.12
CA LEU A 8 -61.94 12.75 -2.58
C LEU A 8 -61.32 11.86 -3.65
N THR A 9 -62.13 11.35 -4.59
CA THR A 9 -61.64 10.52 -5.70
C THR A 9 -60.72 11.30 -6.64
N GLY A 10 -61.03 12.58 -6.87
CA GLY A 10 -60.17 13.51 -7.60
C GLY A 10 -58.83 13.74 -6.89
N GLU A 11 -58.88 14.03 -5.58
CA GLU A 11 -57.70 14.25 -4.74
C GLU A 11 -56.81 13.00 -4.66
N LEU A 12 -57.39 11.82 -4.44
CA LEU A 12 -56.65 10.56 -4.47
C LEU A 12 -55.97 10.31 -5.82
N SER A 13 -56.64 10.63 -6.93
CA SER A 13 -56.07 10.51 -8.27
C SER A 13 -54.91 11.48 -8.49
N ARG A 14 -55.03 12.71 -7.96
CA ARG A 14 -53.96 13.73 -7.99
C ARG A 14 -52.75 13.28 -7.19
N VAL A 15 -52.93 12.96 -5.91
CA VAL A 15 -51.85 12.52 -5.01
C VAL A 15 -51.18 11.27 -5.56
N ARG A 16 -51.95 10.27 -6.03
CA ARG A 16 -51.40 9.07 -6.66
C ARG A 16 -50.52 9.41 -7.87
N ARG A 17 -50.94 10.35 -8.72
CA ARG A 17 -50.15 10.78 -9.89
C ARG A 17 -48.87 11.48 -9.46
N VAL A 18 -48.96 12.42 -8.53
CA VAL A 18 -47.84 13.24 -8.06
C VAL A 18 -46.82 12.39 -7.29
N VAL A 19 -47.26 11.59 -6.33
CA VAL A 19 -46.39 10.68 -5.56
C VAL A 19 -45.84 9.57 -6.46
N GLY A 20 -46.70 8.91 -7.23
CA GLY A 20 -46.34 7.70 -7.98
C GLY A 20 -45.57 7.93 -9.28
N ARG A 21 -45.75 9.09 -9.95
CA ARG A 21 -45.03 9.40 -11.20
C ARG A 21 -43.98 10.47 -11.04
N GLU A 22 -44.23 11.49 -10.21
CA GLU A 22 -43.30 12.61 -10.03
C GLU A 22 -42.37 12.42 -8.83
N GLY A 23 -42.61 11.40 -7.98
CA GLY A 23 -41.77 11.09 -6.81
C GLY A 23 -41.88 12.10 -5.67
N LYS A 24 -42.85 13.03 -5.73
CA LYS A 24 -43.07 14.05 -4.70
C LYS A 24 -43.82 13.44 -3.51
N LEU A 25 -43.07 12.77 -2.65
CA LEU A 25 -43.58 12.05 -1.48
C LEU A 25 -44.27 12.96 -0.44
N THR A 26 -44.04 14.27 -0.48
CA THR A 26 -44.64 15.25 0.44
C THR A 26 -46.04 15.73 0.06
N GLU A 27 -46.58 15.26 -1.07
CA GLU A 27 -47.94 15.62 -1.50
C GLU A 27 -48.99 15.01 -0.55
N ARG A 28 -50.04 15.77 -0.20
CA ARG A 28 -51.10 15.37 0.74
C ARG A 28 -52.49 15.58 0.14
N LEU A 29 -53.47 14.83 0.65
CA LEU A 29 -54.88 15.03 0.30
C LEU A 29 -55.39 16.31 0.95
N GLU A 30 -56.12 17.12 0.18
CA GLU A 30 -56.80 18.31 0.71
C GLU A 30 -58.17 17.94 1.28
N SER A 31 -58.51 18.50 2.44
CA SER A 31 -59.76 18.21 3.15
C SER A 31 -61.00 18.88 2.54
N GLY A 32 -60.84 20.00 1.83
CA GLY A 32 -61.96 20.75 1.24
C GLY A 32 -63.05 21.10 2.27
N ALA A 33 -64.33 21.09 1.86
CA ALA A 33 -65.50 21.26 2.74
C ALA A 33 -65.99 19.94 3.37
N CYS A 34 -65.08 18.98 3.61
CA CYS A 34 -65.42 17.67 4.17
C CYS A 34 -65.27 17.68 5.69
N GLU A 35 -66.38 17.78 6.41
CA GLU A 35 -66.42 17.63 7.87
C GLU A 35 -66.89 16.22 8.30
N GLY A 36 -66.53 15.83 9.52
CA GLY A 36 -66.91 14.54 10.11
C GLY A 36 -66.03 13.38 9.63
N SER A 37 -66.63 12.23 9.35
CA SER A 37 -65.90 10.99 9.03
C SER A 37 -65.01 11.06 7.79
N TRP A 38 -65.36 11.92 6.83
CA TRP A 38 -64.56 12.13 5.62
C TRP A 38 -63.29 12.94 5.89
N GLY A 39 -63.37 13.97 6.74
CA GLY A 39 -62.19 14.70 7.21
C GLY A 39 -61.25 13.77 7.97
N ALA A 40 -61.79 12.97 8.89
CA ALA A 40 -61.01 11.97 9.63
C ALA A 40 -60.35 10.93 8.71
N ALA A 41 -60.98 10.53 7.60
CA ALA A 41 -60.39 9.62 6.64
C ALA A 41 -59.24 10.26 5.84
N ILE A 42 -59.34 11.55 5.51
CA ILE A 42 -58.28 12.33 4.86
C ILE A 42 -57.10 12.49 5.81
N ASP A 43 -57.36 12.85 7.07
CA ASP A 43 -56.33 12.99 8.10
C ASP A 43 -55.62 11.66 8.36
N ALA A 44 -56.36 10.56 8.47
CA ALA A 44 -55.79 9.22 8.64
C ALA A 44 -54.95 8.79 7.43
N SER A 45 -55.39 9.14 6.22
CA SER A 45 -54.63 8.86 4.99
C SER A 45 -53.34 9.69 4.91
N ASN A 46 -53.41 10.96 5.27
CA ASN A 46 -52.24 11.84 5.31
C ASN A 46 -51.24 11.40 6.39
N ALA A 47 -51.72 11.00 7.57
CA ALA A 47 -50.87 10.45 8.63
C ALA A 47 -50.17 9.16 8.18
N LEU A 48 -50.86 8.27 7.46
CA LEU A 48 -50.25 7.09 6.87
C LEU A 48 -49.16 7.47 5.85
N VAL A 49 -49.38 8.49 5.03
CA VAL A 49 -48.34 8.97 4.11
C VAL A 49 -47.16 9.53 4.89
N ASP A 50 -47.37 10.32 5.94
CA ASP A 50 -46.28 10.82 6.80
C ASP A 50 -45.44 9.69 7.42
N ASP A 51 -46.11 8.65 7.93
CA ASP A 51 -45.47 7.46 8.52
C ASP A 51 -44.64 6.66 7.50
N LEU A 52 -45.04 6.63 6.22
CA LEU A 52 -44.30 5.98 5.14
C LEU A 52 -43.13 6.83 4.63
N VAL A 53 -43.31 8.15 4.55
CA VAL A 53 -42.36 9.05 3.90
C VAL A 53 -41.14 9.32 4.77
N ARG A 54 -41.33 9.46 6.08
CA ARG A 54 -40.21 9.73 7.01
C ARG A 54 -39.09 8.69 6.92
N PRO A 55 -39.32 7.37 7.03
CA PRO A 55 -38.25 6.37 6.92
C PRO A 55 -37.57 6.36 5.54
N VAL A 56 -38.34 6.58 4.47
CA VAL A 56 -37.80 6.59 3.09
C VAL A 56 -36.88 7.79 2.87
N SER A 57 -37.27 8.97 3.34
CA SER A 57 -36.41 10.16 3.31
C SER A 57 -35.13 9.98 4.14
N GLU A 58 -35.23 9.34 5.30
CA GLU A 58 -34.07 9.02 6.14
C GLU A 58 -33.09 8.04 5.47
N VAL A 59 -33.61 7.00 4.80
CA VAL A 59 -32.76 6.11 3.98
C VAL A 59 -32.04 6.91 2.90
N GLY A 60 -32.76 7.79 2.19
CA GLY A 60 -32.17 8.65 1.17
C GLY A 60 -31.05 9.53 1.73
N ARG A 61 -31.27 10.16 2.89
CA ARG A 61 -30.28 11.01 3.56
C ARG A 61 -29.01 10.23 3.92
N VAL A 62 -29.16 9.05 4.53
CA VAL A 62 -28.01 8.20 4.91
C VAL A 62 -27.26 7.71 3.68
N LEU A 63 -27.96 7.27 2.64
CA LEU A 63 -27.32 6.82 1.40
C LEU A 63 -26.58 7.95 0.67
N SER A 64 -27.13 9.17 0.65
CA SER A 64 -26.43 10.34 0.11
C SER A 64 -25.15 10.64 0.90
N ALA A 65 -25.20 10.59 2.24
CA ALA A 65 -24.00 10.79 3.06
C ALA A 65 -22.93 9.72 2.79
N VAL A 66 -23.32 8.45 2.69
CA VAL A 66 -22.41 7.35 2.32
C VAL A 66 -21.79 7.57 0.95
N ALA A 67 -22.57 8.05 -0.03
CA ALA A 67 -22.06 8.37 -1.37
C ALA A 67 -21.06 9.53 -1.38
N GLU A 68 -21.19 10.48 -0.44
CA GLU A 68 -20.25 11.58 -0.21
C GLU A 68 -19.03 11.16 0.63
N GLY A 69 -19.02 9.92 1.15
CA GLY A 69 -17.96 9.38 1.99
C GLY A 69 -18.13 9.65 3.49
N ASP A 70 -19.23 10.27 3.92
CA ASP A 70 -19.56 10.42 5.33
C ASP A 70 -20.28 9.18 5.85
N LEU A 71 -19.57 8.39 6.65
CA LEU A 71 -20.07 7.16 7.27
C LEU A 71 -20.51 7.38 8.72
N SER A 72 -20.69 8.64 9.16
CA SER A 72 -21.16 8.99 10.50
C SER A 72 -22.68 8.85 10.66
N PRO A 73 -23.52 9.27 9.70
CA PRO A 73 -24.97 9.18 9.83
C PRO A 73 -25.46 7.73 9.98
N ARG A 74 -26.48 7.55 10.82
CA ARG A 74 -27.19 6.28 10.98
C ARG A 74 -28.68 6.53 10.76
N MET A 75 -29.37 5.50 10.29
CA MET A 75 -30.83 5.52 10.23
C MET A 75 -31.38 5.43 11.65
N GLU A 76 -32.22 6.40 12.02
CA GLU A 76 -32.91 6.39 13.31
C GLU A 76 -33.92 5.23 13.36
N LEU A 77 -33.75 4.33 14.32
CA LEU A 77 -34.63 3.18 14.50
C LEU A 77 -35.85 3.47 15.39
N ARG A 78 -36.08 4.75 15.72
CA ARG A 78 -37.22 5.22 16.51
C ARG A 78 -37.91 6.35 15.75
N ALA A 79 -39.21 6.20 15.50
CA ALA A 79 -40.02 7.27 14.96
C ALA A 79 -40.47 8.19 16.11
N GLN A 80 -40.27 9.50 15.97
CA GLN A 80 -40.82 10.50 16.88
C GLN A 80 -42.33 10.62 16.66
N ALA A 81 -43.11 10.18 17.65
CA ALA A 81 -44.54 10.43 17.70
C ALA A 81 -44.81 11.85 18.23
N ALA A 82 -45.94 12.44 17.82
CA ALA A 82 -46.34 13.81 18.18
C ALA A 82 -46.61 14.00 19.69
N ASP A 83 -46.73 12.91 20.45
CA ASP A 83 -46.93 12.87 21.89
C ASP A 83 -45.62 12.84 22.71
N GLY A 84 -44.47 12.93 22.05
CA GLY A 84 -43.15 12.86 22.68
C GLY A 84 -42.67 11.44 23.03
N ASN A 85 -43.51 10.41 22.85
CA ASN A 85 -43.12 9.03 23.05
C ASN A 85 -42.69 8.40 21.73
N GLY A 86 -41.39 8.47 21.43
CA GLY A 86 -40.83 7.81 20.26
C GLY A 86 -41.08 6.29 20.29
N HIS A 87 -41.67 5.75 19.22
CA HIS A 87 -41.88 4.32 19.07
C HIS A 87 -40.80 3.70 18.18
N PRO A 88 -40.28 2.50 18.50
CA PRO A 88 -39.33 1.83 17.62
C PRO A 88 -39.97 1.56 16.26
N LEU A 89 -39.20 1.71 15.18
CA LEU A 89 -39.60 1.20 13.88
C LEU A 89 -39.94 -0.29 14.03
N ARG A 90 -40.97 -0.75 13.34
CA ARG A 90 -41.46 -2.13 13.38
C ARG A 90 -41.55 -2.69 11.96
N GLY A 91 -41.62 -4.03 11.87
CA GLY A 91 -41.81 -4.74 10.61
C GLY A 91 -40.71 -4.42 9.59
N GLU A 92 -41.14 -4.17 8.34
CA GLU A 92 -40.23 -3.93 7.22
C GLU A 92 -39.35 -2.69 7.39
N PHE A 93 -39.87 -1.60 7.97
CA PHE A 93 -39.07 -0.38 8.20
C PHE A 93 -37.89 -0.62 9.15
N LEU A 94 -38.10 -1.42 10.20
CA LEU A 94 -37.02 -1.82 11.10
C LEU A 94 -35.97 -2.69 10.39
N LYS A 95 -36.42 -3.60 9.52
CA LYS A 95 -35.54 -4.46 8.74
C LYS A 95 -34.69 -3.66 7.77
N VAL A 96 -35.29 -2.70 7.05
CA VAL A 96 -34.59 -1.77 6.16
C VAL A 96 -33.57 -0.96 6.96
N GLY A 97 -33.98 -0.35 8.08
CA GLY A 97 -33.05 0.48 8.86
C GLY A 97 -31.90 -0.29 9.48
N ARG A 98 -32.13 -1.52 9.96
CA ARG A 98 -31.03 -2.40 10.38
C ARG A 98 -30.10 -2.76 9.23
N THR A 99 -30.64 -3.01 8.05
CA THR A 99 -29.84 -3.37 6.88
C THR A 99 -28.96 -2.20 6.45
N VAL A 100 -29.53 -0.99 6.37
CA VAL A 100 -28.77 0.24 6.06
C VAL A 100 -27.70 0.49 7.12
N ASN A 101 -28.03 0.42 8.41
CA ASN A 101 -27.03 0.62 9.48
C ASN A 101 -25.91 -0.43 9.42
N ASN A 102 -26.24 -1.71 9.19
CA ASN A 102 -25.23 -2.76 9.03
C ASN A 102 -24.31 -2.49 7.82
N LEU A 103 -24.83 -1.97 6.72
CA LEU A 103 -24.02 -1.59 5.56
C LEU A 103 -23.07 -0.42 5.90
N VAL A 104 -23.56 0.61 6.59
CA VAL A 104 -22.72 1.74 7.04
C VAL A 104 -21.63 1.25 8.00
N ASP A 105 -21.96 0.37 8.94
CA ASP A 105 -20.98 -0.19 9.88
C ASP A 105 -19.90 -1.04 9.18
N GLN A 106 -20.28 -1.84 8.18
CA GLN A 106 -19.35 -2.60 7.36
C GLN A 106 -18.40 -1.70 6.57
N LEU A 107 -18.94 -0.65 5.94
CA LEU A 107 -18.16 0.34 5.19
C LEU A 107 -17.20 1.11 6.10
N SER A 108 -17.67 1.53 7.28
CA SER A 108 -16.84 2.26 8.25
C SER A 108 -15.69 1.40 8.70
N THR A 109 -15.97 0.16 9.14
CA THR A 109 -14.95 -0.77 9.62
C THR A 109 -13.92 -1.06 8.53
N PHE A 110 -14.36 -1.26 7.28
CA PHE A 110 -13.45 -1.48 6.16
C PHE A 110 -12.56 -0.27 5.90
N THR A 111 -13.15 0.92 5.89
CA THR A 111 -12.44 2.18 5.61
C THR A 111 -11.38 2.46 6.66
N ASP A 112 -11.71 2.26 7.94
CA ASP A 112 -10.78 2.39 9.05
C ASP A 112 -9.61 1.40 8.92
N GLU A 113 -9.93 0.16 8.55
CA GLU A 113 -8.95 -0.91 8.42
C GLU A 113 -7.98 -0.67 7.25
N VAL A 114 -8.50 -0.29 6.08
CA VAL A 114 -7.69 0.02 4.90
C VAL A 114 -6.83 1.25 5.16
N THR A 115 -7.38 2.30 5.78
CA THR A 115 -6.63 3.50 6.14
C THR A 115 -5.49 3.17 7.09
N ARG A 116 -5.74 2.33 8.10
CA ARG A 116 -4.69 1.90 9.03
C ARG A 116 -3.60 1.10 8.33
N VAL A 117 -3.95 0.10 7.51
CA VAL A 117 -2.96 -0.73 6.79
C VAL A 117 -2.14 0.12 5.81
N ALA A 118 -2.77 1.06 5.11
CA ALA A 118 -2.09 1.99 4.23
C ALA A 118 -1.09 2.88 5.00
N SER A 119 -1.47 3.37 6.18
CA SER A 119 -0.58 4.17 7.03
C SER A 119 0.57 3.34 7.61
N GLU A 120 0.29 2.16 8.17
CA GLU A 120 1.30 1.27 8.76
C GLU A 120 2.34 0.81 7.72
N VAL A 121 1.87 0.30 6.58
CA VAL A 121 2.75 -0.28 5.55
C VAL A 121 3.36 0.81 4.67
N GLY A 122 2.59 1.82 4.29
CA GLY A 122 3.01 2.84 3.33
C GLY A 122 3.72 4.05 3.95
N THR A 123 3.37 4.47 5.16
CA THR A 123 3.92 5.69 5.78
C THR A 123 4.87 5.37 6.94
N GLU A 124 4.47 4.48 7.85
CA GLU A 124 5.27 4.16 9.03
C GLU A 124 6.35 3.12 8.76
N GLY A 125 6.30 2.41 7.62
CA GLY A 125 7.23 1.35 7.28
C GLY A 125 7.11 0.11 8.18
N LYS A 126 6.00 -0.04 8.92
CA LYS A 126 5.69 -1.23 9.71
C LYS A 126 5.22 -2.35 8.79
N LEU A 127 6.20 -3.01 8.20
CA LEU A 127 5.98 -4.08 7.24
C LEU A 127 5.28 -5.29 7.90
N GLY A 128 4.16 -5.73 7.31
CA GLY A 128 3.40 -6.90 7.72
C GLY A 128 2.04 -6.61 8.36
N GLY A 129 1.62 -5.34 8.40
CA GLY A 129 0.25 -4.95 8.75
C GLY A 129 -0.77 -5.63 7.82
N GLN A 130 -1.83 -6.19 8.40
CA GLN A 130 -2.91 -6.85 7.68
C GLN A 130 -4.26 -6.32 8.15
N ALA A 131 -5.15 -6.15 7.19
CA ALA A 131 -6.55 -5.87 7.43
C ALA A 131 -7.23 -7.09 8.07
N ARG A 132 -7.82 -6.92 9.24
CA ARG A 132 -8.60 -7.92 9.98
C ARG A 132 -10.02 -7.41 10.19
N VAL A 133 -10.86 -7.61 9.18
CA VAL A 133 -12.28 -7.29 9.30
C VAL A 133 -13.07 -8.56 9.62
N ARG A 134 -13.73 -8.60 10.78
CA ARG A 134 -14.61 -9.71 11.17
C ARG A 134 -15.98 -9.56 10.52
N GLY A 135 -16.58 -10.67 10.09
CA GLY A 135 -17.94 -10.70 9.56
C GLY A 135 -18.10 -10.29 8.10
N MET A 136 -17.01 -10.08 7.37
CA MET A 136 -17.07 -9.85 5.92
C MET A 136 -17.32 -11.15 5.15
N SER A 137 -18.19 -11.06 4.15
CA SER A 137 -18.56 -12.16 3.26
C SER A 137 -18.74 -11.65 1.82
N GLY A 138 -18.65 -12.54 0.84
CA GLY A 138 -18.73 -12.20 -0.57
C GLY A 138 -17.62 -11.22 -1.00
N SER A 139 -17.97 -10.26 -1.87
CA SER A 139 -17.04 -9.30 -2.46
C SER A 139 -16.22 -8.52 -1.43
N TRP A 140 -16.77 -8.25 -0.24
CA TRP A 140 -16.03 -7.57 0.83
C TRP A 140 -14.84 -8.37 1.34
N LYS A 141 -15.02 -9.68 1.52
CA LYS A 141 -13.94 -10.58 1.92
C LYS A 141 -12.88 -10.64 0.84
N ASP A 142 -13.29 -10.78 -0.42
CA ASP A 142 -12.36 -10.87 -1.56
C ASP A 142 -11.51 -9.60 -1.70
N LEU A 143 -12.10 -8.42 -1.46
CA LEU A 143 -11.39 -7.14 -1.45
C LEU A 143 -10.39 -7.07 -0.29
N THR A 144 -10.79 -7.43 0.94
CA THR A 144 -9.88 -7.48 2.09
C THR A 144 -8.72 -8.44 1.86
N ASP A 145 -8.99 -9.63 1.33
CA ASP A 145 -7.97 -10.65 1.04
C ASP A 145 -7.01 -10.18 -0.07
N SER A 146 -7.51 -9.42 -1.04
CA SER A 146 -6.70 -8.81 -2.10
C SER A 146 -5.76 -7.73 -1.55
N VAL A 147 -6.26 -6.82 -0.70
CA VAL A 147 -5.43 -5.80 -0.03
C VAL A 147 -4.37 -6.46 0.85
N ASN A 148 -4.75 -7.48 1.62
CA ASN A 148 -3.82 -8.24 2.44
C ASN A 148 -2.73 -8.94 1.63
N THR A 149 -3.11 -9.55 0.51
CA THR A 149 -2.16 -10.22 -0.38
C THR A 149 -1.17 -9.23 -0.97
N MET A 150 -1.63 -8.06 -1.39
CA MET A 150 -0.78 -6.99 -1.92
C MET A 150 0.19 -6.47 -0.86
N ALA A 151 -0.32 -6.11 0.33
CA ALA A 151 0.49 -5.63 1.45
C ALA A 151 1.54 -6.66 1.90
N TYR A 152 1.16 -7.93 1.97
CA TYR A 152 2.06 -9.04 2.32
C TYR A 152 3.16 -9.23 1.28
N ARG A 153 2.81 -9.25 -0.01
CA ARG A 153 3.78 -9.44 -1.10
C ARG A 153 4.79 -8.29 -1.14
N LEU A 154 4.33 -7.03 -1.08
CA LEU A 154 5.23 -5.87 -1.08
C LEU A 154 6.13 -5.86 0.16
N THR A 155 5.56 -6.13 1.35
CA THR A 155 6.32 -6.30 2.60
C THR A 155 7.43 -7.34 2.46
N ALA A 156 7.10 -8.53 1.97
CA ALA A 156 8.05 -9.63 1.86
C ALA A 156 9.22 -9.27 0.92
N GLN A 157 8.92 -8.60 -0.19
CA GLN A 157 9.91 -8.21 -1.18
C GLN A 157 10.87 -7.15 -0.63
N VAL A 158 10.33 -6.10 0.00
CA VAL A 158 11.16 -5.04 0.62
C VAL A 158 12.00 -5.60 1.76
N ARG A 159 11.44 -6.51 2.58
CA ARG A 159 12.17 -7.14 3.69
C ARG A 159 13.32 -8.02 3.21
N ASP A 160 13.15 -8.80 2.14
CA ASP A 160 14.23 -9.63 1.58
C ASP A 160 15.40 -8.76 1.10
N ILE A 161 15.09 -7.68 0.38
CA ILE A 161 16.11 -6.70 -0.07
C ILE A 161 16.84 -6.07 1.12
N ALA A 162 16.10 -5.62 2.14
CA ALA A 162 16.68 -5.01 3.34
C ALA A 162 17.61 -5.99 4.08
N LEU A 163 17.28 -7.27 4.12
CA LEU A 163 18.13 -8.30 4.72
C LEU A 163 19.44 -8.46 3.95
N VAL A 164 19.40 -8.42 2.62
CA VAL A 164 20.59 -8.55 1.77
C VAL A 164 21.47 -7.31 1.88
N THR A 165 20.90 -6.11 1.82
CA THR A 165 21.68 -4.86 1.98
C THR A 165 22.31 -4.75 3.37
N THR A 166 21.61 -5.22 4.41
CA THR A 166 22.17 -5.32 5.77
C THR A 166 23.33 -6.33 5.84
N ALA A 167 23.24 -7.45 5.12
CA ALA A 167 24.31 -8.44 5.07
C ALA A 167 25.55 -7.87 4.38
N VAL A 168 25.37 -7.20 3.24
CA VAL A 168 26.44 -6.48 2.52
C VAL A 168 27.12 -5.45 3.42
N ALA A 169 26.34 -4.65 4.17
CA ALA A 169 26.89 -3.67 5.09
C ALA A 169 27.71 -4.31 6.24
N LYS A 170 27.45 -5.57 6.58
CA LYS A 170 28.23 -6.37 7.54
C LYS A 170 29.39 -7.15 6.90
N GLY A 171 29.62 -7.00 5.59
CA GLY A 171 30.66 -7.69 4.84
C GLY A 171 30.28 -9.10 4.38
N ASP A 172 29.04 -9.54 4.56
CA ASP A 172 28.55 -10.82 4.02
C ASP A 172 28.04 -10.62 2.60
N LEU A 173 28.89 -10.97 1.63
CA LEU A 173 28.62 -10.86 0.19
C LEU A 173 28.09 -12.18 -0.41
N SER A 174 27.81 -13.19 0.42
CA SER A 174 27.27 -14.47 -0.04
C SER A 174 25.75 -14.45 -0.25
N ARG A 175 25.07 -13.45 0.32
CA ARG A 175 23.60 -13.37 0.32
C ARG A 175 23.06 -12.66 -0.91
N LYS A 176 21.99 -13.22 -1.47
CA LYS A 176 21.26 -12.70 -2.63
C LYS A 176 19.79 -12.49 -2.31
N VAL A 177 19.17 -11.57 -3.04
CA VAL A 177 17.72 -11.39 -3.04
C VAL A 177 17.14 -12.58 -3.81
N THR A 178 16.27 -13.35 -3.16
CA THR A 178 15.76 -14.62 -3.71
C THR A 178 14.28 -14.57 -4.02
N VAL A 179 13.53 -13.69 -3.35
CA VAL A 179 12.09 -13.52 -3.54
C VAL A 179 11.70 -13.41 -5.03
N HIS A 180 10.61 -14.08 -5.40
CA HIS A 180 10.05 -13.99 -6.75
C HIS A 180 9.32 -12.66 -6.93
N VAL A 181 9.76 -11.89 -7.92
CA VAL A 181 9.30 -10.53 -8.21
C VAL A 181 9.19 -10.32 -9.71
N ALA A 182 8.38 -9.35 -10.10
CA ALA A 182 8.16 -8.94 -11.48
C ALA A 182 8.16 -7.40 -11.59
N GLY A 183 8.25 -6.88 -12.81
CA GLY A 183 8.25 -5.43 -13.06
C GLY A 183 9.42 -4.71 -12.38
N GLU A 184 9.16 -3.51 -11.85
CA GLU A 184 10.17 -2.66 -11.19
C GLU A 184 10.87 -3.37 -10.02
N MET A 185 10.18 -4.26 -9.31
CA MET A 185 10.77 -5.02 -8.21
C MET A 185 11.77 -6.07 -8.70
N LEU A 186 11.61 -6.60 -9.91
CA LEU A 186 12.59 -7.48 -10.54
C LEU A 186 13.85 -6.70 -10.93
N GLU A 187 13.69 -5.49 -11.48
CA GLU A 187 14.81 -4.62 -11.80
C GLU A 187 15.61 -4.24 -10.54
N LEU A 188 14.92 -3.91 -9.45
CA LEU A 188 15.55 -3.64 -8.17
C LEU A 188 16.30 -4.86 -7.62
N LYS A 189 15.67 -6.05 -7.64
CA LYS A 189 16.31 -7.32 -7.27
C LYS A 189 17.59 -7.56 -8.08
N ASN A 190 17.54 -7.39 -9.40
CA ASN A 190 18.68 -7.61 -10.28
C ASN A 190 19.80 -6.58 -10.04
N THR A 191 19.44 -5.32 -9.78
CA THR A 191 20.38 -4.26 -9.44
C THR A 191 21.12 -4.58 -8.15
N VAL A 192 20.39 -4.93 -7.08
CA VAL A 192 20.99 -5.32 -5.79
C VAL A 192 21.86 -6.56 -5.94
N ASN A 193 21.39 -7.59 -6.65
CA ASN A 193 22.17 -8.81 -6.86
C ASN A 193 23.45 -8.54 -7.66
N THR A 194 23.39 -7.74 -8.73
CA THR A 194 24.57 -7.32 -9.50
C THR A 194 25.58 -6.57 -8.64
N MET A 195 25.12 -5.64 -7.79
CA MET A 195 25.98 -4.94 -6.83
C MET A 195 26.69 -5.94 -5.89
N VAL A 196 25.97 -6.94 -5.36
CA VAL A 196 26.58 -7.99 -4.53
C VAL A 196 27.63 -8.80 -5.32
N ASP A 197 27.36 -9.15 -6.58
CA ASP A 197 28.31 -9.89 -7.43
C ASP A 197 29.60 -9.09 -7.65
N GLN A 198 29.46 -7.81 -8.00
CA GLN A 198 30.60 -6.91 -8.23
C GLN A 198 31.44 -6.75 -6.96
N LEU A 199 30.80 -6.55 -5.80
CA LEU A 199 31.48 -6.46 -4.50
C LEU A 199 32.21 -7.76 -4.16
N SER A 200 31.56 -8.91 -4.34
CA SER A 200 32.15 -10.22 -4.03
C SER A 200 33.35 -10.50 -4.93
N SER A 201 33.23 -10.22 -6.23
CA SER A 201 34.32 -10.40 -7.18
C SER A 201 35.49 -9.47 -6.86
N PHE A 202 35.22 -8.20 -6.57
CA PHE A 202 36.27 -7.24 -6.19
C PHE A 202 36.98 -7.66 -4.90
N SER A 203 36.24 -8.05 -3.87
CA SER A 203 36.82 -8.51 -2.60
C SER A 203 37.74 -9.72 -2.81
N SER A 204 37.28 -10.72 -3.56
CA SER A 204 38.08 -11.91 -3.86
C SER A 204 39.36 -11.55 -4.58
N GLU A 205 39.27 -10.64 -5.55
CA GLU A 205 40.38 -10.29 -6.42
C GLU A 205 41.44 -9.45 -5.71
N VAL A 206 41.02 -8.50 -4.86
CA VAL A 206 41.95 -7.74 -4.02
C VAL A 206 42.67 -8.65 -3.03
N THR A 207 41.96 -9.59 -2.40
CA THR A 207 42.59 -10.57 -1.50
C THR A 207 43.61 -11.44 -2.25
N ARG A 208 43.28 -11.88 -3.46
CA ARG A 208 44.19 -12.69 -4.29
C ARG A 208 45.46 -11.92 -4.65
N VAL A 209 45.34 -10.71 -5.20
CA VAL A 209 46.49 -9.89 -5.60
C VAL A 209 47.36 -9.50 -4.41
N ALA A 210 46.74 -9.16 -3.27
CA ALA A 210 47.47 -8.85 -2.05
C ALA A 210 48.30 -10.05 -1.55
N ARG A 211 47.76 -11.27 -1.69
CA ARG A 211 48.47 -12.50 -1.33
C ARG A 211 49.59 -12.82 -2.31
N GLU A 212 49.31 -12.86 -3.61
CA GLU A 212 50.29 -13.18 -4.66
C GLU A 212 51.47 -12.20 -4.65
N VAL A 213 51.18 -10.90 -4.79
CA VAL A 213 52.24 -9.88 -4.94
C VAL A 213 52.86 -9.52 -3.60
N GLY A 214 52.06 -9.47 -2.53
CA GLY A 214 52.50 -8.99 -1.22
C GLY A 214 53.09 -10.07 -0.30
N THR A 215 52.60 -11.31 -0.38
CA THR A 215 53.01 -12.38 0.56
C THR A 215 53.81 -13.49 -0.13
N GLU A 216 53.33 -13.97 -1.28
CA GLU A 216 53.96 -15.10 -1.99
C GLU A 216 55.10 -14.65 -2.91
N GLY A 217 55.18 -13.35 -3.20
CA GLY A 217 56.22 -12.78 -4.07
C GLY A 217 56.03 -13.13 -5.55
N GLU A 218 54.82 -13.55 -5.94
CA GLU A 218 54.44 -13.77 -7.33
C GLU A 218 54.22 -12.42 -8.02
N LEU A 219 55.32 -11.87 -8.53
CA LEU A 219 55.33 -10.52 -9.09
C LEU A 219 54.65 -10.46 -10.47
N GLY A 220 53.74 -9.50 -10.64
CA GLY A 220 52.99 -9.27 -11.88
C GLY A 220 51.50 -9.60 -11.79
N GLY A 221 51.02 -10.07 -10.64
CA GLY A 221 49.59 -10.27 -10.40
C GLY A 221 48.80 -8.97 -10.51
N GLN A 222 47.66 -9.03 -11.21
CA GLN A 222 46.74 -7.90 -11.41
C GLN A 222 45.31 -8.33 -11.13
N ALA A 223 44.55 -7.42 -10.54
CA ALA A 223 43.13 -7.56 -10.30
C ALA A 223 42.34 -7.37 -11.58
N GLN A 224 41.47 -8.33 -11.88
CA GLN A 224 40.60 -8.33 -13.03
C GLN A 224 39.15 -8.57 -12.59
N VAL A 225 38.38 -7.49 -12.48
CA VAL A 225 36.98 -7.53 -12.03
C VAL A 225 36.06 -7.22 -13.21
N PRO A 226 35.30 -8.20 -13.73
CA PRO A 226 34.44 -7.99 -14.89
C PRO A 226 33.32 -6.97 -14.64
N GLY A 227 33.03 -6.15 -15.64
CA GLY A 227 31.85 -5.26 -15.61
C GLY A 227 31.90 -4.11 -14.61
N VAL A 228 33.07 -3.79 -14.06
CA VAL A 228 33.25 -2.62 -13.17
C VAL A 228 33.28 -1.31 -13.95
N ALA A 229 32.63 -0.29 -13.42
CA ALA A 229 32.61 1.06 -13.94
C ALA A 229 32.61 2.08 -12.79
N GLY A 230 32.93 3.34 -13.10
CA GLY A 230 33.02 4.41 -12.10
C GLY A 230 34.02 4.07 -10.99
N VAL A 231 33.64 4.33 -9.73
CA VAL A 231 34.49 4.13 -8.54
C VAL A 231 35.07 2.71 -8.47
N TRP A 232 34.34 1.68 -8.88
CA TRP A 232 34.83 0.30 -8.88
C TRP A 232 36.01 0.08 -9.82
N LYS A 233 35.97 0.71 -10.98
CA LYS A 233 37.06 0.68 -11.95
C LYS A 233 38.27 1.41 -11.37
N ASP A 234 38.07 2.61 -10.83
CA ASP A 234 39.14 3.43 -10.26
C ASP A 234 39.86 2.70 -9.10
N LEU A 235 39.12 1.99 -8.25
CA LEU A 235 39.69 1.17 -7.19
C LEU A 235 40.47 -0.04 -7.73
N THR A 236 39.95 -0.71 -8.76
CA THR A 236 40.65 -1.84 -9.41
C THR A 236 41.96 -1.37 -10.05
N ASP A 237 41.91 -0.25 -10.78
CA ASP A 237 43.08 0.35 -11.42
C ASP A 237 44.12 0.82 -10.36
N SER A 238 43.67 1.33 -9.21
CA SER A 238 44.53 1.70 -8.10
C SER A 238 45.27 0.51 -7.48
N VAL A 239 44.56 -0.61 -7.27
CA VAL A 239 45.17 -1.86 -6.78
C VAL A 239 46.19 -2.40 -7.78
N ASN A 240 45.88 -2.34 -9.09
CA ASN A 240 46.79 -2.74 -10.15
C ASN A 240 48.04 -1.86 -10.23
N LEU A 241 47.88 -0.55 -10.04
CA LEU A 241 49.02 0.38 -10.00
C LEU A 241 49.93 0.08 -8.80
N MET A 242 49.35 -0.16 -7.63
CA MET A 242 50.10 -0.55 -6.43
C MET A 242 50.86 -1.86 -6.63
N ALA A 243 50.19 -2.90 -7.12
CA ALA A 243 50.80 -4.21 -7.41
C ALA A 243 51.92 -4.12 -8.46
N GLY A 244 51.71 -3.32 -9.51
CA GLY A 244 52.71 -3.04 -10.55
C GLY A 244 53.94 -2.31 -10.00
N ASN A 245 53.74 -1.31 -9.14
CA ASN A 245 54.84 -0.59 -8.49
C ASN A 245 55.66 -1.51 -7.58
N LEU A 246 55.01 -2.32 -6.74
CA LEU A 246 55.69 -3.31 -5.89
C LEU A 246 56.48 -4.32 -6.72
N THR A 247 55.88 -4.84 -7.79
CA THR A 247 56.55 -5.74 -8.74
C THR A 247 57.80 -5.12 -9.35
N ALA A 248 57.71 -3.88 -9.82
CA ALA A 248 58.85 -3.18 -10.42
C ALA A 248 59.97 -2.97 -9.39
N GLN A 249 59.62 -2.53 -8.17
CA GLN A 249 60.58 -2.28 -7.10
C GLN A 249 61.33 -3.54 -6.69
N VAL A 250 60.61 -4.64 -6.42
CA VAL A 250 61.23 -5.91 -5.99
C VAL A 250 62.12 -6.49 -7.10
N ARG A 251 61.69 -6.45 -8.37
CA ARG A 251 62.54 -6.89 -9.49
C ARG A 251 63.79 -6.02 -9.64
N GLY A 252 63.68 -4.70 -9.50
CA GLY A 252 64.82 -3.79 -9.57
C GLY A 252 65.84 -4.06 -8.45
N ILE A 253 65.38 -4.32 -7.24
CA ILE A 253 66.24 -4.72 -6.12
C ILE A 253 66.92 -6.05 -6.43
N ALA A 254 66.17 -7.08 -6.85
CA ALA A 254 66.72 -8.40 -7.17
C ALA A 254 67.80 -8.35 -8.26
N GLN A 255 67.61 -7.53 -9.30
CA GLN A 255 68.61 -7.32 -10.36
C GLN A 255 69.92 -6.73 -9.81
N VAL A 256 69.83 -5.68 -9.00
CA VAL A 256 71.01 -5.02 -8.42
C VAL A 256 71.70 -5.94 -7.42
N THR A 257 70.96 -6.62 -6.55
CA THR A 257 71.54 -7.60 -5.61
C THR A 257 72.27 -8.72 -6.36
N THR A 258 71.72 -9.19 -7.48
CA THR A 258 72.38 -10.19 -8.34
C THR A 258 73.67 -9.64 -8.95
N ALA A 259 73.65 -8.41 -9.47
CA ALA A 259 74.83 -7.77 -10.04
C ALA A 259 75.95 -7.60 -8.99
N VAL A 260 75.59 -7.11 -7.80
CA VAL A 260 76.50 -6.97 -6.65
C VAL A 260 77.08 -8.33 -6.25
N ALA A 261 76.25 -9.38 -6.18
CA ALA A 261 76.72 -10.74 -5.87
C ALA A 261 77.68 -11.30 -6.94
N SER A 262 77.52 -10.89 -8.20
CA SER A 262 78.43 -11.22 -9.31
C SER A 262 79.68 -10.32 -9.39
N GLY A 263 79.83 -9.35 -8.48
CA GLY A 263 80.97 -8.43 -8.42
C GLY A 263 80.82 -7.15 -9.24
N ASP A 264 79.68 -6.90 -9.89
CA ASP A 264 79.38 -5.66 -10.59
C ASP A 264 78.71 -4.65 -9.65
N LEU A 265 79.51 -3.76 -9.07
CA LEU A 265 79.05 -2.66 -8.21
C LEU A 265 78.60 -1.41 -8.99
N SER A 266 78.62 -1.46 -10.33
CA SER A 266 78.22 -0.31 -11.15
C SER A 266 76.69 -0.19 -11.29
N GLN A 267 75.95 -1.28 -11.05
CA GLN A 267 74.48 -1.29 -11.14
C GLN A 267 73.82 -0.56 -9.96
N LYS A 268 72.75 0.20 -10.26
CA LYS A 268 71.96 0.94 -9.27
C LYS A 268 70.47 0.65 -9.46
N VAL A 269 69.70 0.74 -8.38
CA VAL A 269 68.24 0.64 -8.45
C VAL A 269 67.72 1.92 -9.11
N THR A 270 67.16 1.82 -10.31
CA THR A 270 66.64 2.96 -11.08
C THR A 270 65.12 3.06 -11.05
N VAL A 271 64.45 2.21 -10.25
CA VAL A 271 62.99 2.20 -10.15
C VAL A 271 62.52 3.46 -9.43
N SER A 272 61.61 4.21 -10.07
CA SER A 272 60.95 5.36 -9.44
C SER A 272 60.08 4.90 -8.27
N ALA A 273 60.61 5.01 -7.05
CA ALA A 273 59.82 4.90 -5.83
C ALA A 273 59.13 6.25 -5.57
N ARG A 274 57.80 6.24 -5.46
CA ARG A 274 57.03 7.37 -4.90
C ARG A 274 56.64 6.99 -3.47
N GLY A 275 57.57 7.18 -2.54
CA GLY A 275 57.47 6.79 -1.12
C GLY A 275 58.87 6.72 -0.49
N GLU A 276 58.96 6.69 0.84
CA GLU A 276 60.24 6.57 1.58
C GLU A 276 60.99 5.26 1.29
#